data_AF-A0A7C0ZZ66-F1
#
_entry.id   AF-A0A7C0ZZ66-F1
#
_cell.length_a   1.000
_cell.length_b   1.000
_cell.length_c   1.000
_cell.angle_alpha   90.00
_cell.angle_beta   90.00
_cell.angle_gamma   90.00
#
_symmetry.space_group_name_H-M   'P 1'
#
loop_
_entity.id
_entity.type
_entity.pdbx_description
1 polymer ?
#
loop_
_entity_poly.entity_id
_entity_poly.type
_entity_poly.pdbx_seq_one_letter_code
_entity_poly.pdbx_strand_id
1 'polypeptide(L)' 'MPELRLNLITKEWVIISTARAKRPEELKSRQRKRAHSEYSATCPFCPGNEAKTP' A
#
# COMPACT_ATOMS: atom_id res chain seq x y z
N MET A 1 -3.36 -11.34 -22.98
CA MET A 1 -4.39 -10.55 -23.68
C MET A 1 -5.04 -9.64 -22.65
N PRO A 2 -5.15 -8.31 -22.90
CA PRO A 2 -5.88 -7.43 -22.00
C PRO A 2 -7.40 -7.62 -22.16
N GLU A 3 -8.15 -7.54 -21.06
CA GLU A 3 -9.62 -7.63 -21.02
C GLU A 3 -10.22 -6.48 -20.19
N LEU A 4 -11.47 -6.15 -20.48
CA LEU A 4 -12.26 -5.17 -19.72
C LEU A 4 -13.35 -5.92 -18.94
N ARG A 5 -13.48 -5.61 -17.64
CA ARG A 5 -14.55 -6.15 -16.79
C ARG A 5 -15.30 -5.03 -16.08
N LEU A 6 -16.62 -5.10 -16.07
CA LEU A 6 -17.46 -4.18 -15.30
C LEU A 6 -17.53 -4.66 -13.85
N ASN A 7 -17.11 -3.83 -12.91
CA ASN A 7 -17.37 -4.02 -11.49
C ASN A 7 -18.83 -3.64 -11.21
N LEU A 8 -19.66 -4.62 -10.83
CA LEU A 8 -21.08 -4.39 -10.58
C LEU A 8 -21.37 -3.58 -9.30
N ILE A 9 -20.44 -3.59 -8.33
CA ILE A 9 -20.58 -2.87 -7.06
C ILE A 9 -20.33 -1.37 -7.28
N THR A 10 -19.24 -1.02 -7.96
CA THR A 10 -18.87 0.38 -8.21
C THR A 10 -19.40 0.93 -9.53
N LYS A 11 -19.90 0.06 -10.42
CA LYS A 11 -20.31 0.35 -11.81
C LYS A 11 -19.18 0.92 -12.67
N GLU A 12 -17.94 0.54 -12.39
CA GLU A 12 -16.75 1.00 -13.09
C GLU A 12 -16.13 -0.10 -13.96
N TRP A 13 -15.49 0.31 -15.05
CA TRP A 13 -14.73 -0.59 -15.92
C TRP A 13 -13.30 -0.76 -15.41
N VAL A 14 -12.87 -2.00 -15.27
CA VAL A 14 -11.52 -2.37 -14.84
C VAL A 14 -10.78 -3.01 -16.02
N ILE A 15 -9.55 -2.54 -16.26
CA ILE A 15 -8.64 -3.12 -17.25
C ILE A 15 -7.79 -4.18 -16.58
N ILE A 16 -7.92 -5.43 -17.01
CA ILE A 16 -7.08 -6.54 -16.56
C ILE A 16 -6.03 -6.80 -17.63
N SER A 17 -4.75 -6.62 -17.29
CA SER A 17 -3.63 -6.78 -18.22
C SER A 17 -2.41 -7.37 -17.52
N THR A 18 -2.37 -8.71 -17.45
CA THR A 18 -1.32 -9.48 -16.76
C THR A 18 0.09 -9.21 -17.32
N ALA A 19 0.20 -8.89 -18.60
CA ALA A 19 1.47 -8.53 -19.25
C ALA A 19 2.15 -7.29 -18.62
N ARG A 20 1.39 -6.40 -17.95
CA ARG A 20 1.95 -5.22 -17.28
C ARG A 20 2.91 -5.56 -16.14
N ALA A 21 2.78 -6.75 -15.53
CA ALA A 21 3.67 -7.20 -14.47
C ALA A 21 5.11 -7.46 -14.94
N LYS A 22 5.33 -7.65 -16.24
CA LYS A 22 6.67 -7.90 -16.83
C LYS A 22 7.46 -6.62 -17.15
N ARG A 23 6.91 -5.43 -16.87
CA ARG A 23 7.61 -4.18 -17.16
C ARG A 23 8.82 -4.02 -16.23
N PRO A 24 9.91 -3.39 -16.68
CA PRO A 24 11.06 -3.08 -15.83
C PRO A 24 10.61 -2.35 -14.56
N GLU A 25 11.00 -2.87 -13.41
CA GLU A 25 10.69 -2.28 -12.10
C GLU A 25 11.81 -1.35 -11.61
N GLU A 26 12.76 -0.96 -12.46
CA GLU A 26 13.94 -0.14 -12.08
C GLU A 26 13.57 1.21 -11.45
N LEU A 27 12.40 1.77 -11.79
CA LEU A 27 11.85 2.98 -11.18
C LEU A 27 11.13 2.74 -9.85
N LYS A 28 10.81 1.49 -9.51
CA LYS A 28 10.19 1.15 -8.22
C LYS A 28 11.29 1.01 -7.18
N SER A 29 11.46 2.06 -6.38
CA SER A 29 12.13 1.92 -5.10
C SER A 29 11.36 0.91 -4.25
N ARG A 30 11.83 -0.35 -4.21
CA ARG A 30 11.47 -1.30 -3.16
C ARG A 30 12.09 -0.78 -1.87
N GLN A 31 11.46 0.23 -1.26
CA GLN A 31 11.76 0.59 0.12
C GLN A 31 11.47 -0.67 0.92
N ARG A 32 12.53 -1.36 1.35
CA ARG A 32 12.39 -2.37 2.39
C ARG A 32 11.71 -1.64 3.54
N LYS A 33 10.52 -2.09 3.93
CA LYS A 33 9.88 -1.59 5.14
C LYS A 33 10.94 -1.74 6.24
N ARG A 34 11.39 -0.62 6.80
CA ARG A 34 12.34 -0.66 7.91
C ARG A 34 11.64 -1.46 9.02
N ALA A 35 12.37 -2.35 9.67
CA ALA A 35 11.85 -2.97 10.88
C ALA A 35 11.51 -1.82 11.84
N HIS A 36 10.22 -1.62 12.10
CA HIS A 36 9.79 -0.64 13.09
C HIS A 36 10.18 -1.19 14.45
N SER A 37 10.74 -0.35 15.31
CA SER A 37 10.94 -0.71 16.71
C SER A 37 9.57 -0.97 17.35
N GLU A 38 9.51 -1.93 18.28
CA GLU A 38 8.27 -2.27 19.01
C GLU A 38 7.71 -1.06 19.78
N TYR A 39 8.59 -0.13 20.14
CA TYR A 39 8.27 1.10 20.82
C TYR A 39 8.99 2.31 20.20
N SER A 40 8.30 3.45 20.13
CA SER A 40 8.90 4.74 19.80
C SER A 40 8.35 5.82 20.72
N ALA A 41 9.24 6.55 21.39
CA ALA A 41 8.89 7.67 22.28
C ALA A 41 8.17 8.82 21.55
N THR A 42 8.31 8.90 20.23
CA THR A 42 7.65 9.91 19.40
C THR A 42 6.32 9.45 18.80
N CYS A 43 5.99 8.15 18.87
CA CYS A 43 4.75 7.62 18.34
C CYS A 43 3.60 7.83 19.35
N PRO A 44 2.56 8.63 19.03
CA PRO A 44 1.43 8.86 19.92
C PRO A 44 0.62 7.58 20.22
N PHE A 45 0.71 6.58 19.33
CA PHE A 45 -0.01 5.31 19.46
C PHE A 45 0.77 4.22 20.22
N CYS A 46 2.02 4.49 20.62
CA CYS A 46 2.77 3.56 21.46
C CYS A 46 2.33 3.67 22.94
N PRO A 47 2.33 2.57 23.70
CA PRO A 47 1.88 2.56 25.10
C PRO A 47 2.69 3.53 25.98
N GLY A 48 2.03 4.33 26.80
CA GLY A 48 2.68 5.37 27.62
C GLY A 48 2.78 6.76 26.96
N ASN A 49 2.27 6.94 25.74
CA ASN A 49 2.15 8.23 25.06
C ASN A 49 0.70 8.73 24.94
N GLU A 50 -0.23 8.24 25.77
CA GLU A 50 -1.67 8.54 25.71
C GLU A 50 -1.96 10.04 25.89
N ALA A 51 -1.10 10.77 26.61
CA ALA A 51 -1.20 12.23 26.73
C ALA A 51 -0.97 12.99 25.40
N LYS A 52 -0.49 12.31 24.35
CA LYS A 52 -0.26 12.85 23.00
C LYS A 52 -1.37 12.49 22.02
N THR A 53 -2.38 11.73 22.43
CA THR A 53 -3.57 11.43 21.62
C THR A 53 -4.72 12.37 22.05
N PRO A 54 -5.40 13.03 21.10
CA PRO A 54 -6.51 13.94 21.39
C PRO A 54 -7.75 13.22 21.94
#